data_AF-A0A239R4J2-F1
#
_entry.id   AF-A0A239R4J2-F1
#
_cell.length_a   1.000
_cell.length_b   1.000
_cell.length_c   1.000
_cell.angle_alpha   90.00
_cell.angle_beta   90.00
_cell.angle_gamma   90.00
#
_symmetry.space_group_name_H-M   'P 1'
#
loop_
_entity.id
_entity.type
_entity.pdbx_description
1 polymer ?
#
loop_
_entity_poly.entity_id
_entity_poly.type
_entity_poly.pdbx_seq_one_letter_code
_entity_poly.pdbx_strand_id
1 'polypeptide(L)'
;MESILSKEQKEEFKDILETLGESLDITQTQYDNLTRSYKAVGEFLQNDPVFEPYKPIVSPQGSLRLGTIIQPINPNDDLDVDLVYRLSEKNPMWTQKDIKDKVGARLKESNRYAPMIDKKEGRRCWTLLYRDNSDNPKEKYHMDILPSVADSKYVERMTRLFSENFSAQTVDQISIRITDKEANDYAISTHKEDWLKSNPDGYALWFAYRCKADETVKLRAEAVVPVEKYNREKTVLQRIVQILKRHRDIMFYNDTEDKPISIIITTLAARAYNGEQNLFEGLLNVVDNLERNITKNERGEDVVSNPVNPEENFADKWPAHPKRRENFYKWLAAVKKDVHEILNGANRIQIQTIMGRVFGKDMIEKASSLLVERRKSKLTTGAALLTSAGKVAASTVGKVINTANTFYGE
;
A
#
# COMPACT_ATOMS: atom_id res chain seq x y z
N MET A 1 -28.25 -9.19 -16.84
CA MET A 1 -28.38 -10.54 -16.25
C MET A 1 -27.16 -10.71 -15.37
N GLU A 2 -27.32 -10.55 -14.05
CA GLU A 2 -26.23 -10.87 -13.12
C GLU A 2 -25.96 -12.36 -13.23
N SER A 3 -24.78 -12.72 -13.72
CA SER A 3 -24.28 -14.09 -13.70
C SER A 3 -24.12 -14.49 -12.23
N ILE A 4 -25.07 -15.24 -11.68
CA ILE A 4 -24.97 -15.77 -10.32
C ILE A 4 -23.95 -16.91 -10.38
N LEU A 5 -22.69 -16.59 -10.07
CA LEU A 5 -21.65 -17.60 -9.91
C LEU A 5 -22.06 -18.62 -8.84
N SER A 6 -21.79 -19.90 -9.09
CA SER A 6 -21.92 -20.94 -8.08
C SER A 6 -20.94 -20.70 -6.93
N LYS A 7 -21.23 -21.28 -5.77
CA LYS A 7 -20.33 -21.23 -4.60
C LYS A 7 -18.93 -21.78 -4.93
N GLU A 8 -18.86 -22.83 -5.74
CA GLU A 8 -17.60 -23.43 -6.19
C GLU A 8 -16.80 -22.47 -7.08
N GLN A 9 -17.47 -21.78 -8.02
CA GLN A 9 -16.83 -20.80 -8.88
C GLN A 9 -16.28 -19.62 -8.06
N LYS A 10 -17.05 -19.12 -7.08
CA LYS A 10 -16.60 -18.04 -6.18
C LYS A 10 -15.36 -18.43 -5.38
N GLU A 11 -15.30 -19.66 -4.88
CA GLU A 11 -14.12 -20.14 -4.13
C GLU A 11 -12.91 -20.35 -5.04
N GLU A 12 -13.12 -20.81 -6.28
CA GLU A 12 -12.04 -20.89 -7.27
C GLU A 12 -11.47 -19.51 -7.64
N PHE A 13 -12.32 -18.52 -7.88
CA PHE A 13 -11.86 -17.15 -8.16
C PHE A 13 -11.14 -16.53 -6.97
N LYS A 14 -11.63 -16.79 -5.75
CA LYS A 14 -10.96 -16.38 -4.52
C LYS A 14 -9.55 -16.97 -4.44
N ASP A 15 -9.40 -18.29 -4.63
CA ASP A 15 -8.09 -18.96 -4.63
C ASP A 15 -7.12 -18.36 -5.66
N ILE A 16 -7.61 -18.07 -6.88
CA ILE A 16 -6.81 -17.46 -7.96
C ILE A 16 -6.38 -16.02 -7.60
N LEU A 17 -7.30 -15.22 -7.07
CA LEU A 17 -6.99 -13.83 -6.67
C LEU A 17 -6.08 -13.79 -5.45
N GLU A 18 -6.18 -14.74 -4.53
CA GLU A 18 -5.27 -14.88 -3.40
C GLU A 18 -3.85 -15.21 -3.85
N THR A 19 -3.68 -16.18 -4.76
CA THR A 19 -2.35 -16.51 -5.28
C THR A 19 -1.77 -15.39 -6.15
N LEU A 20 -2.61 -14.65 -6.89
CA LEU A 20 -2.19 -13.40 -7.54
C LEU A 20 -1.70 -12.41 -6.49
N GLY A 21 -2.47 -12.12 -5.44
CA GLY A 21 -2.06 -11.22 -4.36
C GLY A 21 -0.72 -11.61 -3.73
N GLU A 22 -0.51 -12.90 -3.47
CA GLU A 22 0.76 -13.42 -2.95
C GLU A 22 1.92 -13.30 -3.93
N SER A 23 1.66 -13.44 -5.23
CA SER A 23 2.68 -13.24 -6.25
C SER A 23 3.20 -11.80 -6.27
N LEU A 24 2.32 -10.84 -5.93
CA LEU A 24 2.59 -9.40 -5.84
C LEU A 24 3.27 -8.98 -4.53
N ASP A 25 3.27 -9.80 -3.48
CA ASP A 25 3.92 -9.45 -2.22
C ASP A 25 5.43 -9.31 -2.38
N ILE A 26 6.02 -8.35 -1.64
CA ILE A 26 7.46 -8.34 -1.43
C ILE A 26 7.88 -9.58 -0.65
N THR A 27 9.03 -10.15 -0.97
CA THR A 27 9.54 -11.32 -0.25
C THR A 27 9.95 -10.95 1.18
N GLN A 28 10.00 -11.95 2.08
CA GLN A 28 10.55 -11.78 3.43
C GLN A 28 11.95 -11.16 3.39
N THR A 29 12.82 -11.64 2.51
CA THR A 29 14.18 -11.11 2.33
C THR A 29 14.19 -9.64 1.92
N GLN A 30 13.33 -9.23 0.98
CA GLN A 30 13.20 -7.82 0.59
C GLN A 30 12.71 -6.98 1.77
N TYR A 31 11.71 -7.45 2.51
CA TYR A 31 11.20 -6.79 3.70
C TYR A 31 12.29 -6.62 4.78
N ASP A 32 13.06 -7.67 5.06
CA ASP A 32 14.12 -7.65 6.08
C ASP A 32 15.25 -6.69 5.70
N ASN A 33 15.65 -6.67 4.43
CA ASN A 33 16.66 -5.75 3.92
C ASN A 33 16.18 -4.30 3.99
N LEU A 34 14.96 -4.04 3.53
CA LEU A 34 14.32 -2.73 3.63
C LEU A 34 14.24 -2.27 5.09
N THR A 35 13.86 -3.19 5.98
CA THR A 35 13.75 -2.93 7.42
C THR A 35 15.09 -2.59 8.05
N ARG A 36 16.13 -3.35 7.72
CA ARG A 36 17.49 -3.06 8.14
C ARG A 36 17.94 -1.68 7.68
N SER A 37 17.66 -1.32 6.43
CA SER A 37 18.09 -0.05 5.85
C SER A 37 17.39 1.15 6.45
N TYR A 38 16.06 1.13 6.58
CA TYR A 38 15.38 2.29 7.19
C TYR A 38 15.71 2.43 8.68
N LYS A 39 15.96 1.32 9.39
CA LYS A 39 16.43 1.37 10.78
C LYS A 39 17.82 1.99 10.88
N ALA A 40 18.73 1.65 9.98
CA ALA A 40 20.07 2.22 9.95
C ALA A 40 20.08 3.73 9.62
N VAL A 41 19.24 4.17 8.68
CA VAL A 41 19.04 5.62 8.40
C VAL A 41 18.37 6.30 9.60
N GLY A 42 17.39 5.63 10.19
CA GLY A 42 16.69 6.09 11.38
C GLY A 42 17.63 6.36 12.54
N GLU A 43 18.44 5.38 12.92
CA GLU A 43 19.45 5.50 13.98
C GLU A 43 20.44 6.64 13.69
N PHE A 44 20.92 6.75 12.44
CA PHE A 44 21.84 7.82 12.05
C PHE A 44 21.25 9.22 12.20
N LEU A 45 19.99 9.43 11.79
CA LEU A 45 19.29 10.71 11.89
C LEU A 45 18.80 11.01 13.31
N GLN A 46 18.51 9.98 14.11
CA GLN A 46 18.08 10.15 15.49
C GLN A 46 19.22 10.54 16.42
N ASN A 47 20.44 10.08 16.12
CA ASN A 47 21.67 10.43 16.83
C ASN A 47 22.28 11.78 16.40
N ASP A 48 21.50 12.65 15.74
CA ASP A 48 21.93 14.01 15.41
C ASP A 48 21.83 14.91 16.65
N PRO A 49 22.95 15.45 17.18
CA PRO A 49 22.93 16.31 18.36
C PRO A 49 22.08 17.58 18.20
N VAL A 50 21.89 18.04 16.96
CA VAL A 50 21.03 19.20 16.65
C VAL A 50 19.57 18.89 16.96
N PHE A 51 19.16 17.64 16.76
CA PHE A 51 17.78 17.20 16.93
C PHE A 51 17.52 16.44 18.22
N GLU A 52 18.54 15.92 18.90
CA GLU A 52 18.43 15.18 20.18
C GLU A 52 17.47 15.83 21.20
N PRO A 53 17.49 17.16 21.45
CA PRO A 53 16.56 17.79 22.40
C PRO A 53 15.08 17.62 22.02
N TYR A 54 14.79 17.39 20.74
CA TYR A 54 13.45 17.23 20.19
C TYR A 54 13.05 15.76 19.99
N LYS A 55 13.83 14.80 20.52
CA LYS A 55 13.51 13.36 20.55
C LYS A 55 13.04 12.84 19.17
N PRO A 56 13.89 12.93 18.13
CA PRO A 56 13.53 12.51 16.79
C PRO A 56 13.13 11.04 16.75
N ILE A 57 12.12 10.71 15.94
CA ILE A 57 11.71 9.34 15.65
C ILE A 57 11.56 9.17 14.15
N VAL A 58 12.14 8.10 13.62
CA VAL A 58 11.92 7.66 12.24
C VAL A 58 10.96 6.48 12.25
N SER A 59 9.90 6.58 11.45
CA SER A 59 8.92 5.51 11.31
C SER A 59 8.46 5.38 9.86
N PRO A 60 8.21 4.15 9.36
CA PRO A 60 7.66 3.96 8.04
C PRO A 60 6.21 4.47 7.94
N GLN A 61 5.82 4.90 6.75
CA GLN A 61 4.46 5.28 6.38
C GLN A 61 4.08 4.66 5.03
N GLY A 62 2.98 5.14 4.42
CA GLY A 62 2.61 4.76 3.06
C GLY A 62 2.34 3.27 2.90
N SER A 63 2.64 2.74 1.71
CA SER A 63 2.24 1.38 1.33
C SER A 63 2.88 0.29 2.19
N LEU A 64 4.09 0.53 2.72
CA LEU A 64 4.75 -0.38 3.63
C LEU A 64 3.96 -0.51 4.94
N ARG A 65 3.62 0.62 5.57
CA ARG A 65 2.85 0.64 6.82
C ARG A 65 1.44 0.07 6.67
N LEU A 66 0.80 0.32 5.53
CA LEU A 66 -0.53 -0.22 5.24
C LEU A 66 -0.52 -1.71 4.86
N GLY A 67 0.67 -2.28 4.64
CA GLY A 67 0.83 -3.66 4.19
C GLY A 67 0.35 -3.88 2.75
N THR A 68 0.33 -2.83 1.92
CA THR A 68 -0.15 -2.83 0.53
C THR A 68 0.96 -2.54 -0.49
N ILE A 69 2.22 -2.59 -0.06
CA ILE A 69 3.37 -2.59 -0.98
C ILE A 69 3.29 -3.79 -1.93
N ILE A 70 3.70 -3.59 -3.19
CA ILE A 70 3.68 -4.62 -4.24
C ILE A 70 5.01 -4.65 -4.97
N GLN A 71 5.36 -5.80 -5.55
CA GLN A 71 6.49 -5.94 -6.48
C GLN A 71 6.30 -4.98 -7.67
N PRO A 72 7.37 -4.34 -8.15
CA PRO A 72 7.33 -3.59 -9.38
C PRO A 72 7.02 -4.50 -10.58
N ILE A 73 6.70 -3.91 -11.74
CA ILE A 73 6.54 -4.68 -12.98
C ILE A 73 7.88 -5.18 -13.48
N ASN A 74 8.85 -4.28 -13.60
CA ASN A 74 10.21 -4.68 -13.92
C ASN A 74 10.91 -5.06 -12.60
N PRO A 75 11.45 -6.28 -12.47
CA PRO A 75 12.20 -6.69 -11.27
C PRO A 75 13.43 -5.82 -10.97
N ASN A 76 13.84 -4.96 -11.92
CA ASN A 76 14.92 -4.01 -11.75
C ASN A 76 14.47 -2.62 -11.27
N ASP A 77 13.17 -2.35 -11.21
CA ASP A 77 12.67 -1.10 -10.65
C ASP A 77 12.76 -1.14 -9.11
N ASP A 78 12.73 0.05 -8.51
CA ASP A 78 12.90 0.23 -7.08
C ASP A 78 11.56 0.11 -6.34
N LEU A 79 11.62 -0.40 -5.12
CA LEU A 79 10.50 -0.30 -4.18
C LEU A 79 10.46 1.09 -3.55
N ASP A 80 9.28 1.68 -3.42
CA ASP A 80 9.11 2.96 -2.74
C ASP A 80 8.95 2.75 -1.22
N VAL A 81 9.77 3.45 -0.44
CA VAL A 81 9.78 3.40 1.03
C VAL A 81 9.60 4.79 1.59
N ASP A 82 8.39 5.06 2.06
CA ASP A 82 8.09 6.33 2.71
C ASP A 82 8.40 6.27 4.21
N LEU A 83 9.19 7.22 4.71
CA LEU A 83 9.52 7.40 6.11
C LEU A 83 9.08 8.80 6.58
N VAL A 84 8.65 8.86 7.84
CA VAL A 84 8.44 10.11 8.57
C VAL A 84 9.58 10.27 9.56
N TYR A 85 10.31 11.37 9.45
CA TYR A 85 11.22 11.86 10.49
C TYR A 85 10.47 12.88 11.35
N ARG A 86 10.01 12.45 12.51
CA ARG A 86 9.14 13.22 13.40
C ARG A 86 9.93 13.74 14.59
N LEU A 87 9.94 15.05 14.76
CA LEU A 87 10.40 15.71 15.97
C LEU A 87 9.22 15.90 16.92
N SER A 88 9.43 15.68 18.22
CA SER A 88 8.39 15.90 19.25
C SER A 88 8.04 17.37 19.47
N GLU A 89 8.99 18.26 19.18
CA GLU A 89 8.86 19.71 19.11
C GLU A 89 9.93 20.27 18.16
N LYS A 90 10.07 21.59 18.05
CA LYS A 90 11.17 22.23 17.29
C LYS A 90 11.73 23.44 18.01
N ASN A 91 12.90 23.92 17.58
CA ASN A 91 13.36 25.25 17.98
C ASN A 91 12.29 26.29 17.59
N PRO A 92 11.88 27.19 18.49
CA PRO A 92 10.88 28.21 18.18
C PRO A 92 11.23 29.07 16.98
N MET A 93 12.53 29.28 16.68
CA MET A 93 13.00 30.11 15.57
C MET A 93 13.14 29.34 14.24
N TRP A 94 13.00 28.02 14.23
CA TRP A 94 13.14 27.25 12.99
C TRP A 94 11.88 27.31 12.13
N THR A 95 12.09 27.52 10.84
CA THR A 95 11.11 27.40 9.76
C THR A 95 11.08 25.98 9.21
N GLN A 96 10.18 25.69 8.26
CA GLN A 96 10.18 24.43 7.53
C GLN A 96 11.52 24.22 6.80
N LYS A 97 12.04 25.29 6.19
CA LYS A 97 13.33 25.30 5.49
C LYS A 97 14.48 24.94 6.41
N ASP A 98 14.54 25.49 7.62
CA ASP A 98 15.61 25.21 8.57
C ASP A 98 15.67 23.72 8.94
N ILE A 99 14.52 23.11 9.22
CA ILE A 99 14.45 21.68 9.54
C ILE A 99 14.88 20.86 8.33
N LYS A 100 14.33 21.16 7.15
CA LYS A 100 14.65 20.39 5.95
C LYS A 100 16.13 20.51 5.57
N ASP A 101 16.71 21.70 5.63
CA ASP A 101 18.13 21.94 5.34
C ASP A 101 19.03 21.24 6.34
N LYS A 102 18.70 21.23 7.64
CA LYS A 102 19.48 20.55 8.68
C LYS A 102 19.46 19.03 8.49
N VAL A 103 18.30 18.44 8.19
CA VAL A 103 18.21 17.01 7.84
C VAL A 103 19.04 16.71 6.59
N GLY A 104 18.96 17.56 5.57
CA GLY A 104 19.75 17.41 4.36
C GLY A 104 21.27 17.53 4.61
N ALA A 105 21.69 18.47 5.45
CA ALA A 105 23.08 18.63 5.86
C ALA A 105 23.58 17.38 6.58
N ARG A 106 22.79 16.86 7.53
CA ARG A 106 23.11 15.64 8.26
C ARG A 106 23.30 14.45 7.33
N LEU A 107 22.44 14.27 6.32
CA LEU A 107 22.60 13.23 5.31
C LEU A 107 23.87 13.42 4.47
N LYS A 108 24.19 14.66 4.09
CA LYS A 108 25.37 15.02 3.28
C LYS A 108 26.70 14.87 4.01
N GLU A 109 26.71 14.92 5.35
CA GLU A 109 27.90 14.65 6.17
C GLU A 109 28.30 13.17 6.18
N SER A 110 27.35 12.27 5.86
CA SER A 110 27.60 10.84 5.88
C SER A 110 28.28 10.37 4.60
N ASN A 111 29.48 9.80 4.72
CA ASN A 111 30.14 9.09 3.60
C ASN A 111 29.25 7.99 2.99
N ARG A 112 28.32 7.42 3.78
CA ARG A 112 27.39 6.39 3.32
C ARG A 112 26.19 6.98 2.59
N TYR A 113 25.55 8.01 3.14
CA TYR A 113 24.25 8.48 2.63
C TYR A 113 24.38 9.62 1.63
N ALA A 114 25.40 10.48 1.74
CA ALA A 114 25.66 11.56 0.79
C ALA A 114 25.65 11.11 -0.69
N PRO A 115 26.32 10.01 -1.09
CA PRO A 115 26.28 9.55 -2.48
C PRO A 115 24.95 8.92 -2.90
N MET A 116 24.04 8.65 -1.98
CA MET A 116 22.70 8.10 -2.25
C MET A 116 21.65 9.20 -2.42
N ILE A 117 21.92 10.44 -2.04
CA ILE A 117 20.92 11.51 -2.10
C ILE A 117 20.53 11.78 -3.56
N ASP A 118 19.23 11.76 -3.85
CA ASP A 118 18.72 12.18 -5.16
C ASP A 118 19.19 13.62 -5.45
N LYS A 119 19.75 13.81 -6.65
CA LYS A 119 20.20 15.11 -7.15
C LYS A 119 19.06 16.12 -7.20
N LYS A 120 17.82 15.66 -7.42
CA LYS A 120 16.63 16.48 -7.35
C LYS A 120 16.02 16.37 -5.96
N GLU A 121 16.19 17.42 -5.16
CA GLU A 121 15.53 17.51 -3.86
C GLU A 121 14.01 17.40 -4.03
N GLY A 122 13.38 16.45 -3.33
CA GLY A 122 11.92 16.29 -3.31
C GLY A 122 11.21 17.53 -2.78
N ARG A 123 9.90 17.68 -3.04
CA ARG A 123 9.11 18.83 -2.56
C ARG A 123 9.08 18.87 -1.02
N ARG A 124 8.76 17.72 -0.41
CA ARG A 124 8.55 17.58 1.04
C ARG A 124 9.60 16.70 1.73
N CYS A 125 10.25 15.81 0.99
CA CYS A 125 11.19 14.82 1.52
C CYS A 125 12.62 15.03 0.98
N TRP A 126 13.55 14.34 1.64
CA TRP A 126 14.84 13.94 1.07
C TRP A 126 14.74 12.50 0.60
N THR A 127 15.27 12.19 -0.58
CA THR A 127 15.20 10.85 -1.17
C THR A 127 16.60 10.23 -1.20
N LEU A 128 16.72 8.99 -0.70
CA LEU A 128 17.93 8.17 -0.84
C LEU A 128 17.69 7.07 -1.89
N LEU A 129 18.54 7.04 -2.91
CA LEU A 129 18.57 6.05 -3.99
C LEU A 129 19.52 4.91 -3.58
N TYR A 130 18.98 3.82 -3.03
CA TYR A 130 19.82 2.69 -2.57
C TYR A 130 20.43 1.88 -3.73
N ARG A 131 19.89 2.04 -4.95
CA ARG A 131 20.37 1.40 -6.17
C ARG A 131 21.79 1.78 -6.55
N ASP A 132 22.15 3.06 -6.41
CA ASP A 132 23.33 3.64 -7.08
C ASP A 132 24.68 3.29 -6.43
N ASN A 133 24.67 2.67 -5.25
CA ASN A 133 25.88 2.38 -4.47
C ASN A 133 26.06 0.89 -4.12
N SER A 134 25.35 -0.01 -4.82
CA SER A 134 25.34 -1.44 -4.50
C SER A 134 25.16 -2.32 -5.74
N ASP A 135 26.17 -3.15 -6.05
CA ASP A 135 26.03 -4.26 -7.02
C ASP A 135 25.09 -5.36 -6.50
N ASN A 136 24.59 -5.25 -5.27
CA ASN A 136 23.67 -6.20 -4.69
C ASN A 136 22.27 -5.97 -5.29
N PRO A 137 21.74 -6.93 -6.08
CA PRO A 137 20.39 -6.81 -6.66
C PRO A 137 19.28 -6.69 -5.61
N LYS A 138 19.61 -6.85 -4.32
CA LYS A 138 18.70 -6.85 -3.17
C LYS A 138 18.53 -5.48 -2.50
N GLU A 139 19.18 -4.43 -2.99
CA GLU A 139 19.10 -3.05 -2.45
C GLU A 139 18.48 -2.06 -3.46
N LYS A 140 17.37 -2.48 -4.08
CA LYS A 140 16.63 -1.69 -5.08
C LYS A 140 15.41 -1.02 -4.45
N TYR A 141 15.62 0.12 -3.80
CA TYR A 141 14.53 0.94 -3.28
C TYR A 141 14.90 2.42 -3.21
N HIS A 142 13.88 3.27 -3.38
CA HIS A 142 13.94 4.67 -3.04
C HIS A 142 13.39 4.87 -1.63
N MET A 143 14.10 5.65 -0.82
CA MET A 143 13.71 5.95 0.55
C MET A 143 13.43 7.43 0.72
N ASP A 144 12.16 7.78 0.85
CA ASP A 144 11.70 9.15 1.05
C ASP A 144 11.60 9.46 2.55
N ILE A 145 12.39 10.42 3.00
CA ILE A 145 12.45 10.84 4.40
C ILE A 145 11.75 12.19 4.50
N LEU A 146 10.56 12.22 5.12
CA LEU A 146 9.74 13.41 5.33
C LEU A 146 10.02 14.04 6.70
N PRO A 147 10.70 15.20 6.79
CA PRO A 147 10.84 15.91 8.05
C PRO A 147 9.48 16.48 8.50
N SER A 148 9.22 16.36 9.79
CA SER A 148 7.96 16.77 10.40
C SER A 148 8.12 17.12 11.88
N VAL A 149 7.16 17.88 12.39
CA VAL A 149 7.06 18.28 13.80
C VAL A 149 5.69 17.90 14.33
N ALA A 150 5.65 17.30 15.51
CA ALA A 150 4.44 16.95 16.22
C ALA A 150 4.15 17.90 17.39
N ASP A 151 3.01 17.69 18.05
CA ASP A 151 2.71 18.28 19.36
C ASP A 151 3.48 17.54 20.47
N SER A 152 3.95 18.25 21.48
CA SER A 152 4.58 17.65 22.68
C SER A 152 3.79 16.50 23.33
N LYS A 153 2.45 16.50 23.23
CA LYS A 153 1.55 15.46 23.74
C LYS A 153 1.26 14.34 22.73
N TYR A 154 1.92 14.32 21.59
CA TYR A 154 1.70 13.33 20.53
C TYR A 154 1.78 11.90 21.06
N VAL A 155 2.84 11.56 21.78
CA VAL A 155 3.05 10.20 22.30
C VAL A 155 1.95 9.82 23.29
N GLU A 156 1.60 10.72 24.20
CA GLU A 156 0.50 10.52 25.16
C GLU A 156 -0.84 10.28 24.44
N ARG A 157 -1.17 11.11 23.44
CA ARG A 157 -2.40 11.00 22.65
C ARG A 157 -2.43 9.70 21.81
N MET A 158 -1.30 9.32 21.23
CA MET A 158 -1.14 8.03 20.56
C MET A 158 -1.38 6.86 21.51
N THR A 159 -0.83 6.90 22.73
CA THR A 159 -1.06 5.85 23.73
C THR A 159 -2.53 5.74 24.10
N ARG A 160 -3.22 6.86 24.30
CA ARG A 160 -4.66 6.88 24.62
C ARG A 160 -5.52 6.30 23.51
N LEU A 161 -5.17 6.52 22.25
CA LEU A 161 -5.87 5.94 21.09
C LEU A 161 -5.90 4.41 21.08
N PHE A 162 -4.94 3.73 21.74
CA PHE A 162 -4.97 2.27 21.88
C PHE A 162 -6.00 1.78 22.90
N SER A 163 -6.45 2.66 23.80
CA SER A 163 -7.43 2.36 24.85
C SER A 163 -8.82 2.94 24.58
N GLU A 164 -8.95 3.85 23.62
CA GLU A 164 -10.20 4.52 23.27
C GLU A 164 -10.80 3.96 21.96
N ASN A 165 -12.11 4.18 21.75
CA ASN A 165 -12.74 3.87 20.47
C ASN A 165 -12.24 4.83 19.38
N PHE A 166 -12.02 4.30 18.18
CA PHE A 166 -11.65 5.10 17.02
C PHE A 166 -12.70 6.18 16.75
N SER A 167 -12.27 7.45 16.72
CA SER A 167 -13.10 8.59 16.33
C SER A 167 -12.27 9.57 15.49
N ALA A 168 -12.92 10.29 14.57
CA ALA A 168 -12.25 11.31 13.77
C ALA A 168 -11.62 12.41 14.65
N GLN A 169 -12.28 12.77 15.75
CA GLN A 169 -11.79 13.79 16.68
C GLN A 169 -10.52 13.35 17.40
N THR A 170 -10.47 12.13 17.94
CA THR A 170 -9.28 11.65 18.67
C THR A 170 -8.10 11.45 17.73
N VAL A 171 -8.36 11.00 16.49
CA VAL A 171 -7.33 10.80 15.47
C VAL A 171 -6.74 12.14 14.99
N ASP A 172 -7.52 13.20 14.91
CA ASP A 172 -7.01 14.52 14.50
C ASP A 172 -5.92 15.06 15.45
N GLN A 173 -5.99 14.68 16.73
CA GLN A 173 -5.08 15.14 17.78
C GLN A 173 -3.64 14.57 17.66
N ILE A 174 -3.46 13.54 16.84
CA ILE A 174 -2.15 12.95 16.50
C ILE A 174 -1.67 13.37 15.11
N SER A 175 -2.16 14.51 14.60
CA SER A 175 -1.62 15.10 13.38
C SER A 175 -0.20 15.65 13.60
N ILE A 176 0.53 15.75 12.48
CA ILE A 176 1.87 16.31 12.40
C ILE A 176 1.88 17.47 11.41
N ARG A 177 2.93 18.29 11.49
CA ARG A 177 3.24 19.39 10.58
C ARG A 177 4.42 19.01 9.72
N ILE A 178 4.27 19.10 8.40
CA ILE A 178 5.26 18.60 7.45
C ILE A 178 5.95 19.73 6.70
N THR A 179 7.18 19.49 6.24
CA THR A 179 7.87 20.45 5.38
C THR A 179 7.29 20.43 3.96
N ASP A 180 7.20 21.60 3.33
CA ASP A 180 6.80 21.74 1.93
C ASP A 180 7.52 22.94 1.30
N LYS A 181 8.51 22.67 0.43
CA LYS A 181 9.33 23.73 -0.17
C LYS A 181 8.59 24.63 -1.17
N GLU A 182 7.38 24.23 -1.56
CA GLU A 182 6.49 25.02 -2.42
C GLU A 182 5.48 25.85 -1.60
N ALA A 183 5.47 25.73 -0.26
CA ALA A 183 4.63 26.56 0.59
C ALA A 183 5.13 28.01 0.62
N ASN A 184 4.21 28.97 0.57
CA ASN A 184 4.54 30.41 0.56
C ASN A 184 5.32 30.85 1.81
N ASP A 185 5.10 30.16 2.93
CA ASP A 185 5.67 30.44 4.25
C ASP A 185 6.90 29.57 4.57
N TYR A 186 7.38 28.75 3.62
CA TYR A 186 8.40 27.72 3.83
C TYR A 186 9.68 28.22 4.54
N ALA A 187 10.15 29.41 4.17
CA ALA A 187 11.37 30.02 4.72
C ALA A 187 11.10 31.17 5.70
N ILE A 188 9.84 31.38 6.08
CA ILE A 188 9.39 32.58 6.82
C ILE A 188 8.69 32.20 8.13
N SER A 189 7.71 31.29 8.08
CA SER A 189 6.92 30.99 9.27
C SER A 189 7.69 30.12 10.25
N THR A 190 7.84 30.65 11.46
CA THR A 190 8.36 29.96 12.63
C THR A 190 7.22 29.36 13.48
N HIS A 191 5.95 29.65 13.17
CA HIS A 191 4.79 29.09 13.84
C HIS A 191 4.41 27.78 13.13
N LYS A 192 4.53 26.65 13.85
CA LYS A 192 4.28 25.32 13.24
C LYS A 192 2.82 25.14 12.82
N GLU A 193 1.90 25.91 13.39
CA GLU A 193 0.48 25.90 13.10
C GLU A 193 0.16 26.35 11.67
N ASP A 194 1.01 27.21 11.09
CA ASP A 194 0.89 27.67 9.71
C ASP A 194 1.28 26.58 8.70
N TRP A 195 2.08 25.60 9.15
CA TRP A 195 2.63 24.57 8.29
C TRP A 195 1.56 23.54 7.90
N LEU A 196 1.78 22.91 6.75
CA LEU A 196 0.86 21.93 6.20
C LEU A 196 0.61 20.78 7.20
N LYS A 197 -0.68 20.55 7.51
CA LYS A 197 -1.14 19.46 8.38
C LYS A 197 -1.11 18.13 7.62
N SER A 198 -0.64 17.08 8.27
CA SER A 198 -0.77 15.71 7.79
C SER A 198 -1.01 14.74 8.94
N ASN A 199 -1.51 13.53 8.65
CA ASN A 199 -1.79 12.54 9.69
C ASN A 199 -1.57 11.10 9.19
N PRO A 200 -0.32 10.71 8.90
CA PRO A 200 -0.01 9.37 8.36
C PRO A 200 -0.34 8.25 9.35
N ASP A 201 -0.13 8.48 10.66
CA ASP A 201 -0.50 7.53 11.72
C ASP A 201 -2.01 7.35 11.80
N GLY A 202 -2.76 8.46 11.78
CA GLY A 202 -4.22 8.44 11.72
C GLY A 202 -4.76 7.74 10.49
N TYR A 203 -4.18 7.97 9.31
CA TYR A 203 -4.58 7.31 8.08
C TYR A 203 -4.35 5.79 8.17
N ALA A 204 -3.23 5.36 8.76
CA ALA A 204 -2.97 3.95 9.01
C ALA A 204 -3.97 3.32 9.99
N LEU A 205 -4.33 4.02 11.08
CA LEU A 205 -5.38 3.58 12.01
C LEU A 205 -6.73 3.46 11.31
N TRP A 206 -7.11 4.45 10.51
CA TRP A 206 -8.35 4.43 9.74
C TRP A 206 -8.39 3.27 8.75
N PHE A 207 -7.33 3.06 7.98
CA PHE A 207 -7.27 1.96 7.03
C PHE A 207 -7.32 0.60 7.73
N ALA A 208 -6.61 0.44 8.85
CA ALA A 208 -6.68 -0.75 9.69
C ALA A 208 -8.10 -0.99 10.22
N TYR A 209 -8.82 0.06 10.61
CA TYR A 209 -10.24 -0.01 10.97
C TYR A 209 -11.12 -0.47 9.81
N ARG A 210 -10.89 0.05 8.58
CA ARG A 210 -11.61 -0.40 7.37
C ARG A 210 -11.34 -1.84 6.98
N CYS A 211 -10.18 -2.39 7.35
CA CYS A 211 -9.87 -3.80 7.14
C CYS A 211 -10.66 -4.74 8.08
N LYS A 212 -11.30 -4.23 9.15
CA LYS A 212 -11.97 -5.06 10.16
C LYS A 212 -13.36 -5.51 9.68
N ALA A 213 -13.41 -6.75 9.21
CA ALA A 213 -14.65 -7.54 9.11
C ALA A 213 -14.64 -8.75 10.06
N ASP A 214 -13.62 -8.85 10.93
CA ASP A 214 -13.45 -9.91 11.93
C ASP A 214 -13.29 -9.25 13.31
N GLU A 215 -14.17 -9.61 14.25
CA GLU A 215 -14.21 -9.06 15.61
C GLU A 215 -12.95 -9.38 16.44
N THR A 216 -12.13 -10.34 15.99
CA THR A 216 -10.85 -10.69 16.63
C THR A 216 -9.77 -9.61 16.50
N VAL A 217 -10.01 -8.53 15.76
CA VAL A 217 -9.03 -7.44 15.51
C VAL A 217 -9.13 -6.30 16.54
N LYS A 218 -9.90 -6.44 17.62
CA LYS A 218 -9.79 -5.53 18.79
C LYS A 218 -8.38 -5.52 19.41
N LEU A 219 -7.56 -6.55 19.15
CA LEU A 219 -6.17 -6.67 19.63
C LEU A 219 -5.08 -6.14 18.66
N ARG A 220 -5.40 -5.67 17.45
CA ARG A 220 -4.36 -5.15 16.51
C ARG A 220 -4.24 -3.63 16.45
N ALA A 221 -4.77 -2.91 17.45
CA ALA A 221 -4.33 -1.54 17.66
C ALA A 221 -2.81 -1.51 17.94
N GLU A 222 -2.27 -2.57 18.59
CA GLU A 222 -0.84 -2.82 18.76
C GLU A 222 -0.04 -2.95 17.44
N ALA A 223 -0.68 -3.22 16.31
CA ALA A 223 0.00 -3.36 15.02
C ALA A 223 0.27 -2.04 14.29
N VAL A 224 -0.14 -0.89 14.86
CA VAL A 224 -0.01 0.42 14.19
C VAL A 224 1.34 1.11 14.46
N VAL A 225 2.17 0.58 15.37
CA VAL A 225 3.65 0.60 15.34
C VAL A 225 4.15 -0.54 16.25
N PRO A 226 5.10 -1.42 15.87
CA PRO A 226 6.08 -1.28 14.79
C PRO A 226 5.94 -2.29 13.63
N VAL A 227 6.46 -1.86 12.47
CA VAL A 227 6.74 -2.64 11.24
C VAL A 227 7.87 -3.65 11.50
N GLU A 228 7.84 -4.35 12.64
CA GLU A 228 8.92 -5.24 13.05
C GLU A 228 8.75 -6.65 12.52
N LYS A 229 7.52 -7.05 12.20
CA LYS A 229 7.25 -8.39 11.68
C LYS A 229 6.62 -8.32 10.31
N TYR A 230 7.29 -8.95 9.34
CA TYR A 230 6.70 -9.25 8.05
C TYR A 230 5.39 -10.01 8.25
N ASN A 231 4.29 -9.41 7.82
CA ASN A 231 2.99 -10.06 7.84
C ASN A 231 2.67 -10.63 6.46
N ARG A 232 2.78 -11.96 6.36
CA ARG A 232 2.40 -12.72 5.16
C ARG A 232 0.88 -12.76 4.97
N GLU A 233 0.12 -12.70 6.04
CA GLU A 233 -1.35 -12.76 5.99
C GLU A 233 -1.91 -11.35 5.73
N LYS A 234 -2.57 -11.19 4.59
CA LYS A 234 -3.23 -9.94 4.22
C LYS A 234 -4.73 -10.07 4.37
N THR A 235 -5.35 -8.99 4.82
CA THR A 235 -6.82 -8.86 4.81
C THR A 235 -7.35 -8.77 3.38
N VAL A 236 -8.65 -9.02 3.20
CA VAL A 236 -9.31 -8.91 1.89
C VAL A 236 -9.13 -7.50 1.30
N LEU A 237 -9.34 -6.44 2.09
CA LEU A 237 -9.13 -5.06 1.63
C LEU A 237 -7.68 -4.80 1.19
N GLN A 238 -6.68 -5.30 1.93
CA GLN A 238 -5.28 -5.16 1.51
C GLN A 238 -5.03 -5.83 0.16
N ARG A 239 -5.56 -7.04 -0.05
CA ARG A 239 -5.44 -7.77 -1.32
C ARG A 239 -6.13 -7.02 -2.47
N ILE A 240 -7.32 -6.49 -2.25
CA ILE A 240 -8.03 -5.65 -3.24
C ILE A 240 -7.16 -4.45 -3.63
N VAL A 241 -6.60 -3.72 -2.67
CA VAL A 241 -5.73 -2.57 -2.95
C VAL A 241 -4.50 -2.98 -3.76
N GLN A 242 -3.85 -4.09 -3.43
CA GLN A 242 -2.69 -4.59 -4.18
C GLN A 242 -3.05 -4.93 -5.64
N ILE A 243 -4.19 -5.60 -5.86
CA ILE A 243 -4.68 -5.95 -7.20
C ILE A 243 -4.98 -4.68 -8.03
N LEU A 244 -5.66 -3.69 -7.43
CA LEU A 244 -5.98 -2.43 -8.10
C LEU A 244 -4.72 -1.63 -8.45
N LYS A 245 -3.74 -1.57 -7.54
CA LYS A 245 -2.44 -0.95 -7.80
C LYS A 245 -1.71 -1.65 -8.94
N ARG A 246 -1.70 -2.99 -8.96
CA ARG A 246 -1.07 -3.76 -10.04
C ARG A 246 -1.72 -3.48 -11.39
N HIS A 247 -3.06 -3.46 -11.44
CA HIS A 247 -3.79 -3.11 -12.65
C HIS A 247 -3.39 -1.72 -13.17
N ARG A 248 -3.31 -0.74 -12.26
CA ARG A 248 -2.82 0.61 -12.58
C ARG A 248 -1.41 0.57 -13.15
N ASP A 249 -0.49 -0.13 -12.50
CA ASP A 249 0.89 -0.19 -12.97
C ASP A 249 0.99 -0.82 -14.36
N ILE A 250 0.24 -1.89 -14.66
CA ILE A 250 0.26 -2.54 -15.99
C ILE A 250 -0.26 -1.60 -17.07
N MET A 251 -1.38 -0.91 -16.79
CA MET A 251 -1.99 0.01 -17.74
C MET A 251 -1.10 1.22 -18.06
N PHE A 252 -0.32 1.68 -17.09
CA PHE A 252 0.55 2.86 -17.19
C PHE A 252 2.03 2.50 -17.19
N TYR A 253 2.39 1.30 -17.67
CA TYR A 253 3.78 0.85 -17.69
C TYR A 253 4.74 1.85 -18.39
N ASN A 254 4.26 2.50 -19.46
CA ASN A 254 5.04 3.49 -20.22
C ASN A 254 4.73 4.96 -19.86
N ASP A 255 3.75 5.25 -18.99
CA ASP A 255 3.36 6.62 -18.61
C ASP A 255 3.39 6.76 -17.09
N THR A 256 4.57 7.05 -16.55
CA THR A 256 4.81 7.07 -15.10
C THR A 256 4.40 8.37 -14.42
N GLU A 257 4.31 9.48 -15.15
CA GLU A 257 4.15 10.83 -14.60
C GLU A 257 2.68 11.18 -14.29
N ASP A 258 1.75 10.75 -15.15
CA ASP A 258 0.33 11.10 -15.04
C ASP A 258 -0.55 9.92 -14.61
N LYS A 259 0.05 8.84 -14.12
CA LYS A 259 -0.72 7.67 -13.65
C LYS A 259 -1.49 8.00 -12.37
N PRO A 260 -2.67 7.39 -12.15
CA PRO A 260 -3.44 7.53 -10.91
C PRO A 260 -2.57 7.30 -9.68
N ILE A 261 -2.56 8.16 -8.66
CA ILE A 261 -1.70 7.98 -7.48
C ILE A 261 -2.27 6.92 -6.50
N SER A 262 -1.38 6.19 -5.83
CA SER A 262 -1.74 5.05 -4.98
C SER A 262 -2.68 5.42 -3.82
N ILE A 263 -2.54 6.64 -3.27
CA ILE A 263 -3.36 7.09 -2.14
C ILE A 263 -4.83 7.28 -2.53
N ILE A 264 -5.12 7.74 -3.76
CA ILE A 264 -6.50 7.85 -4.27
C ILE A 264 -7.12 6.46 -4.41
N ILE A 265 -6.41 5.52 -5.06
CA ILE A 265 -6.86 4.12 -5.21
C ILE A 265 -7.14 3.49 -3.85
N THR A 266 -6.22 3.63 -2.91
CA THR A 266 -6.31 3.04 -1.57
C THR A 266 -7.49 3.61 -0.80
N THR A 267 -7.66 4.94 -0.82
CA THR A 267 -8.74 5.63 -0.10
C THR A 267 -10.11 5.24 -0.65
N LEU A 268 -10.28 5.26 -1.97
CA LEU A 268 -11.55 4.92 -2.61
C LEU A 268 -11.89 3.44 -2.41
N ALA A 269 -10.91 2.53 -2.54
CA ALA A 269 -11.13 1.12 -2.28
C ALA A 269 -11.58 0.86 -0.84
N ALA A 270 -10.92 1.48 0.14
CA ALA A 270 -11.27 1.36 1.55
C ALA A 270 -12.66 1.96 1.87
N ARG A 271 -13.08 3.03 1.19
CA ARG A 271 -14.44 3.57 1.33
C ARG A 271 -15.50 2.66 0.73
N ALA A 272 -15.24 2.09 -0.44
CA ALA A 272 -16.18 1.22 -1.15
C ALA A 272 -16.34 -0.17 -0.51
N TYR A 273 -15.32 -0.67 0.20
CA TYR A 273 -15.30 -1.98 0.84
C TYR A 273 -16.30 -2.07 2.01
N ASN A 274 -17.14 -3.09 2.06
CA ASN A 274 -18.19 -3.23 3.08
C ASN A 274 -17.88 -4.30 4.15
N GLY A 275 -16.68 -4.88 4.12
CA GLY A 275 -16.29 -5.95 5.05
C GLY A 275 -16.48 -7.35 4.49
N GLU A 276 -16.41 -7.50 3.17
CA GLU A 276 -16.56 -8.77 2.48
C GLU A 276 -15.47 -9.77 2.89
N GLN A 277 -15.86 -10.98 3.26
CA GLN A 277 -14.91 -12.05 3.65
C GLN A 277 -14.30 -12.78 2.45
N ASN A 278 -14.97 -12.70 1.29
CA ASN A 278 -14.51 -13.31 0.06
C ASN A 278 -13.81 -12.26 -0.82
N LEU A 279 -12.56 -12.53 -1.21
CA LEU A 279 -11.75 -11.60 -1.99
C LEU A 279 -12.37 -11.23 -3.34
N PHE A 280 -13.00 -12.19 -4.00
CA PHE A 280 -13.63 -11.95 -5.29
C PHE A 280 -14.87 -11.04 -5.16
N GLU A 281 -15.75 -11.34 -4.22
CA GLU A 281 -16.95 -10.52 -3.97
C GLU A 281 -16.56 -9.11 -3.52
N GLY A 282 -15.56 -9.00 -2.64
CA GLY A 282 -15.02 -7.70 -2.21
C GLY A 282 -14.42 -6.90 -3.36
N LEU A 283 -13.65 -7.55 -4.26
CA LEU A 283 -13.09 -6.88 -5.43
C LEU A 283 -14.18 -6.34 -6.35
N LEU A 284 -15.20 -7.15 -6.67
CA LEU A 284 -16.35 -6.75 -7.49
C LEU A 284 -17.09 -5.56 -6.88
N ASN A 285 -17.49 -5.67 -5.60
CA ASN A 285 -18.18 -4.59 -4.92
C ASN A 285 -17.34 -3.30 -4.91
N VAL A 286 -16.04 -3.40 -4.63
CA VAL A 286 -15.15 -2.24 -4.62
C VAL A 286 -15.11 -1.58 -6.01
N VAL A 287 -14.82 -2.32 -7.08
CA VAL A 287 -14.68 -1.71 -8.43
C VAL A 287 -15.98 -1.07 -8.93
N ASP A 288 -17.14 -1.59 -8.53
CA ASP A 288 -18.43 -1.03 -8.89
C ASP A 288 -18.80 0.26 -8.14
N ASN A 289 -18.16 0.49 -6.99
CA ASN A 289 -18.48 1.61 -6.11
C ASN A 289 -17.33 2.63 -5.96
N LEU A 290 -16.17 2.42 -6.58
CA LEU A 290 -15.04 3.38 -6.53
C LEU A 290 -15.45 4.81 -6.92
N GLU A 291 -16.17 4.96 -8.03
CA GLU A 291 -16.59 6.28 -8.56
C GLU A 291 -17.53 7.03 -7.61
N ARG A 292 -18.44 6.29 -6.94
CA ARG A 292 -19.45 6.86 -6.03
C ARG A 292 -18.83 7.52 -4.80
N ASN A 293 -17.55 7.24 -4.52
CA ASN A 293 -16.81 7.77 -3.40
C ASN A 293 -15.98 9.02 -3.75
N ILE A 294 -16.18 9.58 -4.95
CA ILE A 294 -15.63 10.85 -5.41
C ILE A 294 -16.74 11.90 -5.36
N THR A 295 -16.50 13.00 -4.66
CA THR A 295 -17.45 14.12 -4.58
C THR A 295 -16.99 15.30 -5.45
N LYS A 296 -17.86 16.30 -5.59
CA LYS A 296 -17.52 17.57 -6.26
C LYS A 296 -17.51 18.71 -5.25
N ASN A 297 -16.57 19.64 -5.37
CA ASN A 297 -16.64 20.90 -4.63
C ASN A 297 -17.60 21.90 -5.30
N GLU A 298 -17.74 23.09 -4.72
CA GLU A 298 -18.59 24.17 -5.25
C GLU A 298 -18.18 24.65 -6.66
N ARG A 299 -16.92 24.39 -7.07
CA ARG A 299 -16.38 24.71 -8.39
C ARG A 299 -16.56 23.58 -9.42
N GLY A 300 -17.13 22.44 -9.01
CA GLY A 300 -17.29 21.25 -9.87
C GLY A 300 -16.02 20.39 -10.02
N GLU A 301 -14.99 20.66 -9.24
CA GLU A 301 -13.74 19.88 -9.23
C GLU A 301 -13.89 18.61 -8.39
N ASP A 302 -13.19 17.53 -8.77
CA ASP A 302 -13.23 16.27 -8.04
C ASP A 302 -12.53 16.39 -6.68
N VAL A 303 -13.17 15.79 -5.67
CA VAL A 303 -12.69 15.78 -4.29
C VAL A 303 -12.58 14.35 -3.79
N VAL A 304 -11.38 13.99 -3.38
CA VAL A 304 -11.06 12.78 -2.63
C VAL A 304 -10.39 13.22 -1.33
N SER A 305 -11.21 13.67 -0.36
CA SER A 305 -10.70 14.15 0.93
C SER A 305 -9.97 13.06 1.71
N ASN A 306 -8.93 13.41 2.45
CA ASN A 306 -8.30 12.52 3.40
C ASN A 306 -9.27 12.23 4.57
N PRO A 307 -9.58 10.95 4.88
CA PRO A 307 -10.55 10.57 5.91
C PRO A 307 -10.18 11.00 7.33
N VAL A 308 -8.92 11.34 7.58
CA VAL A 308 -8.42 11.79 8.90
C VAL A 308 -7.86 13.20 8.88
N ASN A 309 -7.96 13.89 7.75
CA ASN A 309 -7.62 15.30 7.59
C ASN A 309 -8.48 15.90 6.46
N PRO A 310 -9.76 16.21 6.69
CA PRO A 310 -10.71 16.57 5.62
C PRO A 310 -10.31 17.80 4.78
N GLU A 311 -9.42 18.66 5.29
CA GLU A 311 -8.85 19.80 4.59
C GLU A 311 -7.90 19.39 3.44
N GLU A 312 -7.34 18.17 3.49
CA GLU A 312 -6.47 17.64 2.45
C GLU A 312 -7.29 16.90 1.37
N ASN A 313 -7.26 17.41 0.14
CA ASN A 313 -7.82 16.74 -1.03
C ASN A 313 -6.70 16.00 -1.79
N PHE A 314 -6.77 14.68 -1.93
CA PHE A 314 -5.77 13.91 -2.70
C PHE A 314 -5.83 14.17 -4.22
N ALA A 315 -6.91 14.77 -4.71
CA ALA A 315 -7.08 15.18 -6.10
C ALA A 315 -6.75 16.68 -6.34
N ASP A 316 -6.15 17.37 -5.37
CA ASP A 316 -5.79 18.80 -5.42
C ASP A 316 -4.98 19.21 -6.66
N LYS A 317 -4.16 18.31 -7.20
CA LYS A 317 -3.34 18.55 -8.40
C LYS A 317 -4.08 18.38 -9.73
N TRP A 318 -5.29 17.84 -9.75
CA TRP A 318 -6.02 17.58 -11.00
C TRP A 318 -6.37 18.84 -11.79
N PRO A 319 -6.78 19.97 -11.17
CA PRO A 319 -7.01 21.21 -11.91
C PRO A 319 -5.76 21.72 -12.65
N ALA A 320 -4.58 21.61 -12.04
CA ALA A 320 -3.31 22.01 -12.65
C ALA A 320 -2.76 20.96 -13.63
N HIS A 321 -3.18 19.70 -13.51
CA HIS A 321 -2.72 18.57 -14.33
C HIS A 321 -3.92 17.73 -14.81
N PRO A 322 -4.72 18.24 -15.77
CA PRO A 322 -5.98 17.59 -16.18
C PRO A 322 -5.78 16.16 -16.71
N LYS A 323 -4.63 15.87 -17.31
CA LYS A 323 -4.28 14.52 -17.79
C LYS A 323 -4.29 13.47 -16.66
N ARG A 324 -3.94 13.84 -15.43
CA ARG A 324 -4.01 12.93 -14.25
C ARG A 324 -5.44 12.49 -13.97
N ARG A 325 -6.38 13.44 -14.06
CA ARG A 325 -7.81 13.18 -13.91
C ARG A 325 -8.32 12.27 -15.03
N GLU A 326 -7.99 12.62 -16.28
CA GLU A 326 -8.38 11.81 -17.45
C GLU A 326 -7.88 10.38 -17.35
N ASN A 327 -6.60 10.20 -17.02
CA ASN A 327 -5.98 8.89 -16.81
C ASN A 327 -6.63 8.12 -15.65
N PHE A 328 -7.04 8.81 -14.58
CA PHE A 328 -7.80 8.19 -13.49
C PHE A 328 -9.14 7.62 -13.95
N TYR A 329 -9.96 8.40 -14.67
CA TYR A 329 -11.24 7.90 -15.17
C TYR A 329 -11.07 6.83 -16.26
N LYS A 330 -10.03 6.95 -17.10
CA LYS A 330 -9.67 5.91 -18.07
C LYS A 330 -9.33 4.59 -17.36
N TRP A 331 -8.55 4.66 -16.29
CA TRP A 331 -8.22 3.51 -15.46
C TRP A 331 -9.43 2.90 -14.77
N LEU A 332 -10.29 3.75 -14.21
CA LEU A 332 -11.51 3.32 -13.52
C LEU A 332 -12.44 2.54 -14.45
N ALA A 333 -12.64 3.03 -15.68
CA ALA A 333 -13.43 2.33 -16.69
C ALA A 333 -12.77 1.01 -17.11
N ALA A 334 -11.44 0.99 -17.29
CA ALA A 334 -10.70 -0.20 -17.67
C ALA A 334 -10.79 -1.28 -16.58
N VAL A 335 -10.44 -0.97 -15.32
CA VAL A 335 -10.44 -1.97 -14.24
C VAL A 335 -11.83 -2.55 -14.00
N LYS A 336 -12.89 -1.73 -14.10
CA LYS A 336 -14.27 -2.22 -14.01
C LYS A 336 -14.58 -3.20 -15.14
N LYS A 337 -14.27 -2.85 -16.39
CA LYS A 337 -14.47 -3.72 -17.55
C LYS A 337 -13.68 -5.02 -17.42
N ASP A 338 -12.39 -4.93 -17.09
CA ASP A 338 -11.47 -6.07 -17.04
C ASP A 338 -11.86 -7.07 -15.94
N VAL A 339 -12.27 -6.60 -14.76
CA VAL A 339 -12.74 -7.47 -13.67
C VAL A 339 -14.06 -8.17 -14.05
N HIS A 340 -14.96 -7.48 -14.74
CA HIS A 340 -16.19 -8.10 -15.25
C HIS A 340 -15.92 -9.07 -16.42
N GLU A 341 -14.91 -8.82 -17.25
CA GLU A 341 -14.48 -9.73 -18.32
C GLU A 341 -13.94 -11.04 -17.72
N ILE A 342 -13.14 -10.95 -16.64
CA ILE A 342 -12.66 -12.12 -15.88
C ILE A 342 -13.85 -12.94 -15.34
N LEU A 343 -14.88 -12.28 -14.79
CA LEU A 343 -16.10 -12.92 -14.30
C LEU A 343 -16.86 -13.68 -15.42
N ASN A 344 -16.88 -13.12 -16.62
CA ASN A 344 -17.62 -13.67 -17.77
C ASN A 344 -16.81 -14.70 -18.57
N GLY A 345 -15.56 -14.99 -18.19
CA GLY A 345 -14.71 -15.98 -18.86
C GLY A 345 -15.37 -17.36 -18.83
N ALA A 346 -15.52 -17.99 -20.01
CA ALA A 346 -16.24 -19.25 -20.14
C ALA A 346 -15.44 -20.45 -19.60
N ASN A 347 -14.11 -20.33 -19.53
CA ASN A 347 -13.23 -21.38 -19.01
C ASN A 347 -11.93 -20.82 -18.40
N ARG A 348 -11.18 -21.69 -17.70
CA ARG A 348 -9.93 -21.34 -17.01
C ARG A 348 -8.85 -20.76 -17.92
N ILE A 349 -8.73 -21.23 -19.17
CA ILE A 349 -7.71 -20.75 -20.11
C ILE A 349 -8.00 -19.30 -20.48
N GLN A 350 -9.27 -18.97 -20.74
CA GLN A 350 -9.69 -17.60 -21.01
C GLN A 350 -9.43 -16.69 -19.81
N ILE A 351 -9.79 -17.14 -18.60
CA ILE A 351 -9.53 -16.41 -17.36
C ILE A 351 -8.03 -16.11 -17.21
N GLN A 352 -7.16 -17.12 -17.33
CA GLN A 352 -5.71 -16.93 -17.24
C GLN A 352 -5.18 -15.98 -18.33
N THR A 353 -5.70 -16.05 -19.54
CA THR A 353 -5.32 -15.17 -20.64
C THR A 353 -5.67 -13.70 -20.33
N ILE A 354 -6.91 -13.45 -19.87
CA ILE A 354 -7.36 -12.11 -19.49
C ILE A 354 -6.53 -11.60 -18.30
N MET A 355 -6.37 -12.41 -17.26
CA MET A 355 -5.58 -12.07 -16.09
C MET A 355 -4.12 -11.78 -16.45
N GLY A 356 -3.52 -12.53 -17.38
CA GLY A 356 -2.16 -12.32 -17.86
C GLY A 356 -2.00 -11.00 -18.60
N ARG A 357 -3.02 -10.58 -19.36
CA ARG A 357 -3.09 -9.26 -20.02
C ARG A 357 -3.13 -8.13 -19.00
N VAL A 358 -3.96 -8.25 -17.95
CA VAL A 358 -4.29 -7.11 -17.07
C VAL A 358 -3.43 -7.01 -15.81
N PHE A 359 -2.83 -8.12 -15.36
CA PHE A 359 -1.94 -8.17 -14.18
C PHE A 359 -0.49 -8.53 -14.53
N GLY A 360 -0.22 -8.93 -15.77
CA GLY A 360 1.10 -9.33 -16.27
C GLY A 360 1.31 -10.84 -16.25
N LYS A 361 1.85 -11.39 -17.35
CA LYS A 361 2.01 -12.83 -17.56
C LYS A 361 2.83 -13.51 -16.47
N ASP A 362 4.01 -12.98 -16.16
CA ASP A 362 4.92 -13.55 -15.16
C ASP A 362 4.28 -13.71 -13.77
N MET A 363 3.46 -12.73 -13.36
CA MET A 363 2.75 -12.79 -12.08
C MET A 363 1.67 -13.89 -12.09
N ILE A 364 0.98 -14.05 -13.22
CA ILE A 364 -0.05 -15.09 -13.37
C ILE A 364 0.56 -16.49 -13.47
N GLU A 365 1.71 -16.65 -14.10
CA GLU A 365 2.47 -17.90 -14.12
C GLU A 365 2.92 -18.30 -12.72
N LYS A 366 3.45 -17.33 -11.94
CA LYS A 366 3.81 -17.53 -10.53
C LYS A 366 2.60 -17.88 -9.66
N ALA A 367 1.49 -17.14 -9.82
CA ALA A 367 0.24 -17.40 -9.10
C ALA A 367 -0.35 -18.79 -9.43
N SER A 368 -0.28 -19.21 -10.70
CA SER A 368 -0.73 -20.53 -11.15
C SER A 368 0.13 -21.65 -10.54
N SER A 369 1.44 -21.46 -10.50
CA SER A 369 2.37 -22.40 -9.87
C SER A 369 2.07 -22.59 -8.38
N LEU A 370 1.87 -21.48 -7.65
CA LEU A 370 1.47 -21.51 -6.23
C LEU A 370 0.13 -22.24 -6.01
N LEU A 371 -0.84 -22.02 -6.90
CA LEU A 371 -2.14 -22.69 -6.82
C LEU A 371 -2.01 -24.22 -7.00
N VAL A 372 -1.16 -24.66 -7.93
CA VAL A 372 -0.85 -26.09 -8.14
C VAL A 372 -0.19 -26.69 -6.91
N GLU A 373 0.79 -26.01 -6.32
CA GLU A 373 1.47 -26.47 -5.09
C GLU A 373 0.50 -26.63 -3.92
N ARG A 374 -0.39 -25.65 -3.72
CA ARG A 374 -1.45 -25.72 -2.68
C ARG A 374 -2.37 -26.91 -2.88
N ARG A 375 -2.81 -27.16 -4.12
CA ARG A 375 -3.68 -28.29 -4.44
C ARG A 375 -2.96 -29.62 -4.20
N LYS A 376 -1.70 -29.74 -4.60
CA LYS A 376 -0.86 -30.92 -4.30
C LYS A 376 -0.73 -31.15 -2.79
N SER A 377 -0.45 -30.09 -2.02
CA SER A 377 -0.33 -30.17 -0.56
C SER A 377 -1.65 -30.58 0.13
N LYS A 378 -2.80 -30.07 -0.31
CA LYS A 378 -4.13 -30.48 0.20
C LYS A 378 -4.45 -31.95 -0.10
N LEU A 379 -3.98 -32.47 -1.25
CA LEU A 379 -4.13 -33.87 -1.62
C LEU A 379 -3.21 -34.79 -0.77
N THR A 380 -1.96 -34.40 -0.53
CA THR A 380 -1.02 -35.19 0.27
C THR A 380 -1.35 -35.21 1.76
N THR A 381 -1.96 -34.15 2.29
CA THR A 381 -2.41 -34.06 3.69
C THR A 381 -3.77 -34.70 3.96
N GLY A 382 -4.41 -35.30 2.94
CA GLY A 382 -5.73 -35.94 3.07
C GLY A 382 -6.90 -34.97 3.24
N ALA A 383 -6.68 -33.66 3.16
CA ALA A 383 -7.71 -32.63 3.24
C ALA A 383 -8.59 -32.55 1.97
N ALA A 384 -8.19 -33.19 0.87
CA ALA A 384 -8.98 -33.38 -0.33
C ALA A 384 -8.96 -34.85 -0.78
N LEU A 385 -10.12 -35.52 -0.79
CA LEU A 385 -10.30 -36.84 -1.40
C LEU A 385 -10.98 -36.65 -2.78
N LEU A 386 -10.40 -37.25 -3.83
CA LEU A 386 -10.99 -37.28 -5.17
C LEU A 386 -12.02 -38.40 -5.26
N THR A 387 -13.20 -38.11 -5.81
CA THR A 387 -14.15 -39.17 -6.20
C THR A 387 -13.82 -39.69 -7.60
N SER A 388 -14.21 -40.93 -7.89
CA SER A 388 -13.90 -41.69 -9.12
C SER A 388 -14.38 -41.06 -10.43
N ALA A 389 -15.04 -39.90 -10.39
CA ALA A 389 -15.50 -39.13 -11.55
C ALA A 389 -14.69 -37.83 -11.80
N GLY A 390 -13.54 -37.64 -11.14
CA GLY A 390 -12.70 -36.45 -11.35
C GLY A 390 -13.25 -35.16 -10.73
N LYS A 391 -14.28 -35.25 -9.87
CA LYS A 391 -14.82 -34.12 -9.10
C LYS A 391 -14.33 -34.18 -7.66
N VAL A 392 -13.90 -33.03 -7.15
CA VAL A 392 -13.57 -32.83 -5.73
C VAL A 392 -14.88 -32.67 -4.97
N ALA A 393 -15.26 -33.66 -4.17
CA ALA A 393 -16.38 -33.58 -3.26
C ALA A 393 -15.86 -33.75 -1.83
N ALA A 394 -16.24 -32.82 -0.95
CA ALA A 394 -16.02 -33.00 0.48
C ALA A 394 -16.91 -34.16 0.95
N SER A 395 -16.32 -35.12 1.67
CA SER A 395 -17.01 -36.17 2.46
C SER A 395 -17.71 -37.32 1.71
N THR A 396 -16.99 -38.11 0.91
CA THR A 396 -17.37 -39.54 0.73
C THR A 396 -16.17 -40.41 0.38
N VAL A 397 -16.16 -41.63 0.92
CA VAL A 397 -15.05 -42.60 0.93
C VAL A 397 -14.52 -42.86 -0.48
N GLY A 398 -13.26 -42.50 -0.75
CA GLY A 398 -12.58 -42.71 -2.03
C GLY A 398 -11.12 -43.13 -1.86
N LYS A 399 -10.65 -44.03 -2.72
CA LYS A 399 -9.33 -44.69 -2.66
C LYS A 399 -8.22 -43.77 -3.20
N VAL A 400 -7.03 -43.81 -2.58
CA VAL A 400 -5.82 -43.12 -3.07
C VAL A 400 -5.39 -43.74 -4.40
N ILE A 401 -5.39 -42.95 -5.48
CA ILE A 401 -4.81 -43.36 -6.77
C ILE A 401 -3.71 -42.35 -7.12
N ASN A 402 -2.52 -42.87 -7.37
CA ASN A 402 -1.38 -42.10 -7.83
C ASN A 402 -1.53 -41.87 -9.34
N THR A 403 -1.93 -40.67 -9.75
CA THR A 403 -1.95 -40.29 -11.17
C THR A 403 -1.07 -39.06 -11.39
N ALA A 404 0.07 -39.28 -12.03
CA ALA A 404 0.86 -38.24 -12.66
C ALA A 404 0.01 -37.60 -13.78
N ASN A 405 -0.67 -36.49 -13.47
CA ASN A 405 -1.31 -35.65 -14.47
C ASN A 405 -0.48 -34.37 -14.61
N THR A 406 0.15 -34.23 -15.78
CA THR A 406 0.80 -33.00 -16.24
C THR A 406 -0.24 -31.92 -16.50
N PHE A 407 0.05 -30.71 -16.05
CA PHE A 407 -0.85 -29.54 -16.09
C PHE A 407 -0.90 -28.87 -17.47
N TYR A 408 0.08 -29.17 -18.32
CA TYR A 408 0.00 -28.92 -19.75
C TYR A 408 -0.68 -30.15 -20.33
N GLY A 409 -1.77 -29.98 -21.06
CA GLY A 409 -2.41 -31.08 -21.77
C GLY A 409 -1.50 -31.58 -22.89
N GLU A 410 -0.54 -32.41 -22.52
CA GLU A 410 0.01 -33.58 -23.23
C GLU A 410 0.31 -34.67 -22.19
#